data_AF-A0A534TVZ2-F1
#
_entry.id   AF-A0A534TVZ2-F1
#
_cell.length_a   1.000
_cell.length_b   1.000
_cell.length_c   1.000
_cell.angle_alpha   90.00
_cell.angle_beta   90.00
_cell.angle_gamma   90.00
#
_symmetry.space_group_name_H-M   'P 1'
#
loop_
_entity.id
_entity.type
_entity.pdbx_description
1 polymer ?
#
loop_
_entity_poly.entity_id
_entity_poly.type
_entity_poly.pdbx_seq_one_letter_code
_entity_poly.pdbx_strand_id
1 'polypeptide(L)'
;MHRRQWIPLVLVTLLASCATDGGSSGTGITSIEGNVATIQRDGAMMAALMAAPTTNLAGITVNVEGTSAAAETDAGGRFVVRGTFEGRSTLRFARAADAVTAQMTVAVPLGGTMTLHDVQLDVAAETAVADNRHAVFDALVQETDCVGHTLSLVSASHEEGGYVYMVDLSTTFLHDGSGTAVDCTQLRAGDRIHVEATSQPDGSFTNADVGVERG
;
A
#
# COMPACT_ATOMS: atom_id res chain seq x y z
N MET A 1 30.50 -46.39 61.94
CA MET A 1 31.30 -45.35 61.26
C MET A 1 31.07 -45.47 59.76
N HIS A 2 30.28 -44.55 59.21
CA HIS A 2 29.82 -44.52 57.81
C HIS A 2 30.93 -44.08 56.84
N ARG A 3 31.07 -44.75 55.69
CA ARG A 3 31.77 -44.23 54.50
C ARG A 3 30.87 -44.31 53.26
N ARG A 4 30.14 -43.20 53.08
CA ARG A 4 29.91 -42.38 51.88
C ARG A 4 29.87 -43.06 50.49
N GLN A 5 28.65 -43.05 49.94
CA GLN A 5 28.20 -43.30 48.56
C GLN A 5 28.80 -42.35 47.54
N TRP A 6 28.97 -42.80 46.29
CA TRP A 6 28.91 -41.97 45.07
C TRP A 6 28.15 -42.74 43.99
N ILE A 7 26.90 -42.32 43.73
CA ILE A 7 26.07 -42.75 42.59
C ILE A 7 26.22 -41.66 41.51
N PRO A 8 26.60 -41.97 40.27
CA PRO A 8 26.62 -40.96 39.22
C PRO A 8 25.19 -40.69 38.74
N LEU A 9 24.80 -39.42 38.84
CA LEU A 9 23.56 -38.84 38.35
C LEU A 9 23.64 -38.72 36.81
N VAL A 10 22.83 -39.49 36.10
CA VAL A 10 22.66 -39.37 34.64
C VAL A 10 21.72 -38.18 34.39
N LEU A 11 22.28 -37.11 33.83
CA LEU A 11 21.56 -35.88 33.45
C LEU A 11 20.85 -36.12 32.10
N VAL A 12 19.52 -36.22 32.15
CA VAL A 12 18.66 -36.25 30.95
C VAL A 12 18.45 -34.82 30.48
N THR A 13 19.11 -34.42 29.40
CA THR A 13 18.86 -33.16 28.70
C THR A 13 17.66 -33.32 27.77
N LEU A 14 16.50 -32.80 28.18
CA LEU A 14 15.36 -32.55 27.31
C LEU A 14 15.71 -31.42 26.33
N LEU A 15 15.74 -31.72 25.04
CA LEU A 15 15.72 -30.73 23.97
C LEU A 15 14.29 -30.20 23.85
N ALA A 16 14.02 -29.02 24.41
CA ALA A 16 12.84 -28.24 24.10
C ALA A 16 13.03 -27.62 22.71
N SER A 17 12.42 -28.22 21.68
CA SER A 17 12.22 -27.57 20.40
C SER A 17 11.26 -26.40 20.60
N CYS A 18 11.79 -25.19 20.71
CA CYS A 18 11.00 -24.00 20.42
C CYS A 18 10.73 -24.01 18.91
N ALA A 19 9.52 -24.43 18.53
CA ALA A 19 8.94 -24.00 17.28
C ALA A 19 8.82 -22.47 17.36
N THR A 20 9.73 -21.76 16.71
CA THR A 20 9.50 -20.36 16.37
C THR A 20 8.52 -20.39 15.20
N ASP A 21 7.23 -20.36 15.53
CA ASP A 21 6.19 -19.96 14.59
C ASP A 21 6.51 -18.54 14.16
N GLY A 22 7.17 -18.42 13.01
CA GLY A 22 7.35 -17.18 12.28
C GLY A 22 6.03 -16.76 11.66
N GLY A 23 5.05 -16.41 12.50
CA GLY A 23 3.87 -15.70 12.05
C GLY A 23 4.31 -14.31 11.63
N SER A 24 4.17 -13.97 10.35
CA SER A 24 4.25 -12.61 9.85
C SER A 24 3.10 -11.82 10.48
N SER A 25 3.26 -11.36 11.71
CA SER A 25 2.50 -10.23 12.22
C SER A 25 3.01 -9.02 11.44
N GLY A 26 2.41 -8.75 10.27
CA GLY A 26 2.69 -7.55 9.51
C GLY A 26 2.60 -6.36 10.45
N THR A 27 3.60 -5.48 10.43
CA THR A 27 3.73 -4.40 11.42
C THR A 27 2.62 -3.34 11.32
N GLY A 28 1.61 -3.55 10.48
CA GLY A 28 0.57 -2.58 10.13
C GLY A 28 1.12 -1.32 9.44
N ILE A 29 2.37 -1.36 8.96
CA ILE A 29 3.01 -0.21 8.33
C ILE A 29 2.56 -0.15 6.87
N THR A 30 1.91 0.95 6.53
CA THR A 30 1.54 1.31 5.17
C THR A 30 2.75 1.92 4.44
N SER A 31 2.91 1.59 3.16
CA SER A 31 3.91 2.21 2.27
C SER A 31 3.23 2.89 1.09
N ILE A 32 3.65 4.11 0.75
CA ILE A 32 3.37 4.75 -0.53
C ILE A 32 4.71 4.96 -1.23
N GLU A 33 4.89 4.31 -2.38
CA GLU A 33 6.12 4.32 -3.16
C GLU A 33 5.83 4.89 -4.55
N GLY A 34 6.80 5.54 -5.17
CA GLY A 34 6.61 6.03 -6.51
C GLY A 34 7.76 6.89 -7.01
N ASN A 35 7.53 7.52 -8.16
CA ASN A 35 8.45 8.49 -8.75
C ASN A 35 7.67 9.71 -9.26
N VAL A 36 8.23 10.90 -9.05
CA VAL A 36 7.82 12.10 -9.77
C VAL A 36 8.49 12.07 -11.14
N ALA A 37 7.70 12.11 -12.21
CA ALA A 37 8.20 12.10 -13.59
C ALA A 37 8.34 13.51 -14.16
N THR A 38 7.39 14.41 -13.88
CA THR A 38 7.35 15.75 -14.48
C THR A 38 6.87 16.81 -13.50
N ILE A 39 7.30 18.05 -13.74
CA ILE A 39 6.79 19.24 -13.07
C ILE A 39 6.39 20.24 -14.15
N GLN A 40 5.09 20.36 -14.38
CA GLN A 40 4.50 21.35 -15.27
C GLN A 40 4.30 22.67 -14.52
N ARG A 41 4.74 23.74 -15.16
CA ARG A 41 4.54 25.13 -14.72
C ARG A 41 3.92 25.86 -15.91
N ASP A 42 2.89 26.67 -15.68
CA ASP A 42 2.19 27.41 -16.74
C ASP A 42 3.14 28.09 -17.74
N GLY A 43 2.79 28.05 -19.04
CA GLY A 43 3.40 28.88 -20.08
C GLY A 43 4.70 28.36 -20.72
N ALA A 44 4.98 27.05 -20.66
CA ALA A 44 6.21 26.48 -21.22
C ALA A 44 6.37 26.58 -22.74
N MET A 45 5.43 27.17 -23.49
CA MET A 45 5.62 27.29 -24.94
C MET A 45 6.65 28.37 -25.32
N MET A 46 6.89 29.40 -24.50
CA MET A 46 7.97 30.40 -24.74
C MET A 46 9.22 30.22 -23.88
N ALA A 47 9.13 29.62 -22.69
CA ALA A 47 10.31 29.35 -21.85
C ALA A 47 11.13 28.14 -22.33
N ALA A 48 10.47 27.13 -22.93
CA ALA A 48 11.15 25.93 -23.43
C ALA A 48 12.03 26.18 -24.69
N LEU A 49 11.88 27.32 -25.36
CA LEU A 49 12.74 27.72 -26.48
C LEU A 49 14.08 28.32 -26.05
N MET A 50 14.29 28.64 -24.76
CA MET A 50 15.48 29.37 -24.30
C MET A 50 16.23 28.75 -23.11
N ALA A 51 15.67 27.76 -22.42
CA ALA A 51 16.41 26.92 -21.49
C ALA A 51 15.67 25.58 -21.40
N ALA A 52 16.36 24.46 -21.54
CA ALA A 52 15.82 23.21 -21.04
C ALA A 52 15.81 23.35 -19.51
N PRO A 53 14.64 23.44 -18.82
CA PRO A 53 14.69 23.15 -17.41
C PRO A 53 15.07 21.67 -17.35
N THR A 54 16.29 21.37 -16.94
CA THR A 54 16.54 20.10 -16.26
C THR A 54 15.62 20.15 -15.04
N THR A 55 14.43 19.58 -15.17
CA THR A 55 13.46 19.56 -14.08
C THR A 55 14.11 18.80 -12.95
N ASN A 56 14.63 19.52 -11.95
CA ASN A 56 15.23 18.87 -10.80
C ASN A 56 14.11 18.14 -10.06
N LEU A 57 14.21 16.83 -9.94
CA LEU A 57 13.20 16.01 -9.25
C LEU A 57 13.59 15.71 -7.80
N ALA A 58 14.81 16.05 -7.37
CA ALA A 58 15.30 15.78 -6.01
C ALA A 58 14.82 16.79 -4.97
N GLY A 59 14.64 16.34 -3.73
CA GLY A 59 14.34 17.22 -2.60
C GLY A 59 12.93 17.82 -2.63
N ILE A 60 12.02 17.25 -3.42
CA ILE A 60 10.57 17.46 -3.25
C ILE A 60 10.15 16.62 -2.05
N THR A 61 9.65 17.28 -1.01
CA THR A 61 9.04 16.62 0.13
C THR A 61 7.68 16.07 -0.27
N VAL A 62 7.47 14.78 -0.04
CA VAL A 62 6.20 14.07 -0.21
C VAL A 62 5.67 13.77 1.19
N ASN A 63 4.54 14.35 1.56
CA ASN A 63 3.95 14.20 2.89
C ASN A 63 2.51 13.71 2.80
N VAL A 64 2.11 12.80 3.69
CA VAL A 64 0.71 12.42 3.88
C VAL A 64 0.06 13.42 4.84
N GLU A 65 -0.89 14.21 4.35
CA GLU A 65 -1.57 15.23 5.15
C GLU A 65 -2.29 14.63 6.37
N GLY A 66 -2.31 15.38 7.47
CA GLY A 66 -2.86 14.91 8.75
C GLY A 66 -1.95 13.95 9.52
N THR A 67 -0.76 13.62 9.00
CA THR A 67 0.22 12.73 9.65
C THR A 67 1.61 13.36 9.69
N SER A 68 2.56 12.68 10.34
CA SER A 68 3.99 12.99 10.28
C SER A 68 4.76 12.19 9.23
N ALA A 69 4.07 11.35 8.44
CA ALA A 69 4.70 10.49 7.45
C ALA A 69 5.12 11.31 6.22
N ALA A 70 6.43 11.38 5.99
CA ALA A 70 7.01 12.10 4.87
C ALA A 70 8.28 11.43 4.34
N ALA A 71 8.62 11.76 3.10
CA ALA A 71 9.88 11.39 2.45
C ALA A 71 10.35 12.53 1.55
N GLU A 72 11.60 12.48 1.13
CA GLU A 72 12.12 13.34 0.07
C GLU A 72 12.43 12.51 -1.17
N THR A 73 12.15 13.09 -2.32
CA THR A 73 12.50 12.51 -3.63
C THR A 73 14.00 12.55 -3.87
N ASP A 74 14.53 11.51 -4.50
CA ASP A 74 15.93 11.47 -4.97
C ASP A 74 16.12 12.16 -6.33
N ALA A 75 17.33 12.07 -6.90
CA ALA A 75 17.66 12.65 -8.21
C ALA A 75 16.81 12.10 -9.37
N GLY A 76 16.29 10.88 -9.25
CA GLY A 76 15.36 10.27 -10.21
C GLY A 76 13.90 10.55 -9.90
N GLY A 77 13.61 11.37 -8.88
CA GLY A 77 12.24 11.65 -8.42
C GLY A 77 11.63 10.53 -7.58
N ARG A 78 12.39 9.48 -7.21
CA ARG A 78 11.85 8.34 -6.45
C ARG A 78 11.65 8.70 -4.99
N PHE A 79 10.55 8.24 -4.41
CA PHE A 79 10.22 8.42 -3.00
C PHE A 79 9.59 7.16 -2.40
N VAL A 80 9.68 7.02 -1.07
CA VAL A 80 8.98 5.99 -0.29
C VAL A 80 8.55 6.59 1.04
N VAL A 81 7.25 6.82 1.21
CA VAL A 81 6.64 7.31 2.45
C VAL A 81 6.10 6.11 3.23
N ARG A 82 6.46 6.00 4.51
CA ARG A 82 6.00 4.93 5.41
C ARG A 82 5.37 5.49 6.66
N GLY A 83 4.33 4.82 7.15
CA GLY A 83 3.67 5.20 8.39
C GLY A 83 2.43 4.37 8.66
N THR A 84 1.61 4.84 9.59
CA THR A 84 0.33 4.22 9.95
C THR A 84 -0.78 5.16 9.52
N PHE A 85 -1.30 4.95 8.31
CA PHE A 85 -2.36 5.74 7.70
C PHE A 85 -3.14 4.87 6.70
N GLU A 86 -4.38 5.24 6.43
CA GLU A 86 -5.27 4.51 5.53
C GLU A 86 -6.39 5.39 4.96
N GLY A 87 -7.22 4.80 4.09
CA GLY A 87 -8.38 5.45 3.49
C GLY A 87 -7.97 6.50 2.46
N ARG A 88 -8.84 7.50 2.25
CA ARG A 88 -8.55 8.61 1.33
C ARG A 88 -7.47 9.52 1.93
N SER A 89 -6.23 9.27 1.56
CA SER A 89 -5.06 10.01 2.00
C SER A 89 -4.67 11.06 0.95
N THR A 90 -4.47 12.30 1.39
CA THR A 90 -3.92 13.36 0.52
C THR A 90 -2.40 13.37 0.64
N LEU A 91 -1.74 13.18 -0.50
CA LEU A 91 -0.30 13.34 -0.68
C LEU A 91 -0.04 14.78 -1.12
N ARG A 92 0.78 15.49 -0.36
CA ARG A 92 1.27 16.83 -0.71
C ARG A 92 2.72 16.75 -1.14
N PHE A 93 3.00 17.28 -2.34
CA PHE A 93 4.33 17.45 -2.92
C PHE A 93 4.74 18.91 -2.76
N ALA A 94 5.86 19.18 -2.10
CA ALA A 94 6.30 20.54 -1.83
C ALA A 94 7.82 20.69 -1.96
N ARG A 95 8.26 21.80 -2.56
CA ARG A 95 9.65 22.26 -2.52
C ARG A 95 9.73 23.77 -2.50
N ALA A 96 10.23 24.33 -1.40
CA ALA A 96 10.26 25.78 -1.18
C ALA A 96 11.24 26.51 -2.12
N ALA A 97 12.34 25.86 -2.50
CA ALA A 97 13.41 26.47 -3.31
C ALA A 97 12.95 26.99 -4.67
N ASP A 98 11.93 26.35 -5.26
CA ASP A 98 11.40 26.68 -6.59
C ASP A 98 9.86 26.63 -6.64
N ALA A 99 9.24 26.89 -5.48
CA ALA A 99 7.79 27.02 -5.29
C ALA A 99 6.98 25.87 -5.90
N VAL A 100 7.47 24.62 -5.84
CA VAL A 100 6.67 23.45 -6.20
C VAL A 100 5.65 23.23 -5.09
N THR A 101 4.38 23.22 -5.47
CA THR A 101 3.26 22.78 -4.64
C THR A 101 2.26 22.04 -5.52
N ALA A 102 1.87 20.85 -5.12
CA ALA A 102 0.87 20.04 -5.80
C ALA A 102 0.34 18.96 -4.85
N GLN A 103 -0.87 18.48 -5.09
CA GLN A 103 -1.47 17.44 -4.25
C GLN A 103 -2.30 16.43 -5.04
N MET A 104 -2.38 15.20 -4.53
CA MET A 104 -3.31 14.18 -5.02
C MET A 104 -3.94 13.43 -3.85
N THR A 105 -5.15 12.92 -4.05
CA THR A 105 -5.79 11.99 -3.11
C THR A 105 -5.77 10.58 -3.68
N VAL A 106 -5.41 9.61 -2.83
CA VAL A 106 -5.35 8.18 -3.15
C VAL A 106 -6.02 7.37 -2.05
N ALA A 107 -6.70 6.28 -2.41
CA ALA A 107 -7.24 5.34 -1.43
C ALA A 107 -6.13 4.35 -1.04
N VAL A 108 -5.68 4.41 0.21
CA VAL A 108 -4.54 3.63 0.67
C VAL A 108 -4.99 2.62 1.71
N PRO A 109 -4.81 1.31 1.48
CA PRO A 109 -5.11 0.28 2.47
C PRO A 109 -4.07 0.29 3.60
N LEU A 110 -4.54 0.24 4.86
CA LEU A 110 -3.66 0.10 6.02
C LEU A 110 -2.78 -1.15 5.87
N GLY A 111 -1.48 -1.04 6.16
CA GLY A 111 -0.55 -2.17 6.08
C GLY A 111 -0.24 -2.65 4.66
N GLY A 112 -0.85 -2.02 3.63
CA GLY A 112 -0.60 -2.31 2.24
C GLY A 112 0.49 -1.43 1.63
N THR A 113 0.75 -1.67 0.35
CA THR A 113 1.63 -0.85 -0.49
C THR A 113 0.82 -0.19 -1.58
N MET A 114 0.97 1.12 -1.74
CA MET A 114 0.48 1.89 -2.88
C MET A 114 1.67 2.32 -3.73
N THR A 115 1.71 1.87 -4.98
CA THR A 115 2.72 2.26 -5.97
C THR A 115 2.14 3.30 -6.92
N LEU A 116 2.77 4.46 -7.01
CA LEU A 116 2.41 5.57 -7.87
C LEU A 116 3.42 5.68 -9.00
N HIS A 117 3.00 5.30 -10.20
CA HIS A 117 3.84 5.37 -11.38
C HIS A 117 3.72 6.75 -12.02
N ASP A 118 4.88 7.34 -12.30
CA ASP A 118 5.04 8.54 -13.12
C ASP A 118 4.13 9.70 -12.68
N VAL A 119 4.35 10.16 -11.45
CA VAL A 119 3.62 11.30 -10.90
C VAL A 119 3.97 12.58 -11.65
N GLN A 120 2.95 13.21 -12.22
CA GLN A 120 3.01 14.50 -12.90
C GLN A 120 2.49 15.58 -11.95
N LEU A 121 3.30 16.60 -11.69
CA LEU A 121 2.92 17.74 -10.86
C LEU A 121 2.53 18.91 -11.75
N ASP A 122 1.31 19.42 -11.62
CA ASP A 122 0.90 20.70 -12.17
C ASP A 122 0.92 21.75 -11.06
N VAL A 123 1.95 22.58 -11.08
CA VAL A 123 2.17 23.62 -10.07
C VAL A 123 1.16 24.77 -10.21
N ALA A 124 0.64 25.01 -11.41
CA ALA A 124 -0.33 26.08 -11.63
C ALA A 124 -1.72 25.71 -11.13
N ALA A 125 -2.12 24.46 -11.38
CA ALA A 125 -3.37 23.91 -10.85
C ALA A 125 -3.24 23.44 -9.39
N GLU A 126 -2.01 23.38 -8.85
CA GLU A 126 -1.66 22.76 -7.57
C GLU A 126 -2.15 21.30 -7.47
N THR A 127 -2.16 20.58 -8.59
CA THR A 127 -2.62 19.19 -8.65
C THR A 127 -1.49 18.25 -9.01
N ALA A 128 -1.60 17.01 -8.55
CA ALA A 128 -0.75 15.92 -8.97
C ALA A 128 -1.60 14.78 -9.53
N VAL A 129 -1.09 14.11 -10.56
CA VAL A 129 -1.73 12.94 -11.16
C VAL A 129 -0.66 11.88 -11.40
N ALA A 130 -0.93 10.64 -11.00
CA ALA A 130 -0.10 9.49 -11.36
C ALA A 130 -0.71 8.79 -12.58
N ASP A 131 0.14 8.30 -13.48
CA ASP A 131 -0.28 7.55 -14.66
C ASP A 131 -0.94 6.22 -14.26
N ASN A 132 -0.39 5.56 -13.23
CA ASN A 132 -0.96 4.37 -12.63
C ASN A 132 -0.82 4.39 -11.11
N ARG A 133 -1.83 3.83 -10.42
CA ARG A 133 -1.90 3.72 -8.96
C ARG A 133 -2.18 2.26 -8.63
N HIS A 134 -1.17 1.52 -8.25
CA HIS A 134 -1.28 0.09 -8.00
C HIS A 134 -1.24 -0.19 -6.50
N ALA A 135 -2.24 -0.88 -5.98
CA ALA A 135 -2.34 -1.24 -4.58
C ALA A 135 -2.14 -2.74 -4.40
N VAL A 136 -1.37 -3.12 -3.38
CA VAL A 136 -1.18 -4.50 -2.93
C VAL A 136 -1.44 -4.56 -1.44
N PHE A 137 -2.39 -5.38 -1.00
CA PHE A 137 -2.77 -5.47 0.42
C PHE A 137 -3.56 -6.73 0.75
N ASP A 138 -3.50 -7.14 2.01
CA ASP A 138 -4.39 -8.16 2.56
C ASP A 138 -5.65 -7.50 3.13
N ALA A 139 -6.80 -8.14 2.90
CA ALA A 139 -8.09 -7.63 3.31
C ALA A 139 -8.99 -8.73 3.87
N LEU A 140 -10.04 -8.31 4.56
CA LEU A 140 -11.18 -9.15 4.93
C LEU A 140 -12.40 -8.71 4.12
N VAL A 141 -13.13 -9.69 3.60
CA VAL A 141 -14.42 -9.45 2.93
C VAL A 141 -15.44 -8.96 3.96
N GLN A 142 -16.07 -7.82 3.69
CA GLN A 142 -17.16 -7.30 4.52
C GLN A 142 -18.52 -7.62 3.91
N GLU A 143 -18.68 -7.35 2.61
CA GLU A 143 -19.92 -7.58 1.87
C GLU A 143 -19.60 -7.94 0.42
N THR A 144 -20.41 -8.81 -0.17
CA THR A 144 -20.28 -9.23 -1.56
C THR A 144 -21.62 -9.06 -2.25
N ASP A 145 -21.67 -8.22 -3.29
CA ASP A 145 -22.81 -8.08 -4.19
C ASP A 145 -22.41 -8.55 -5.59
N CYS A 146 -22.64 -9.84 -5.87
CA CYS A 146 -22.33 -10.42 -7.17
C CYS A 146 -23.24 -9.90 -8.30
N VAL A 147 -24.41 -9.34 -7.99
CA VAL A 147 -25.35 -8.80 -8.98
C VAL A 147 -24.96 -7.36 -9.33
N GLY A 148 -24.62 -6.56 -8.32
CA GLY A 148 -24.07 -5.21 -8.49
C GLY A 148 -22.59 -5.16 -8.87
N HIS A 149 -21.92 -6.32 -8.89
CA HIS A 149 -20.49 -6.46 -9.19
C HIS A 149 -19.58 -5.69 -8.23
N THR A 150 -19.91 -5.65 -6.93
CA THR A 150 -19.09 -4.96 -5.93
C THR A 150 -18.66 -5.89 -4.80
N LEU A 151 -17.44 -5.66 -4.33
CA LEU A 151 -16.87 -6.30 -3.16
C LEU A 151 -16.40 -5.23 -2.19
N SER A 152 -16.97 -5.22 -0.99
CA SER A 152 -16.61 -4.31 0.10
C SER A 152 -15.60 -4.99 1.01
N LEU A 153 -14.50 -4.30 1.28
CA LEU A 153 -13.33 -4.83 1.98
C LEU A 153 -12.90 -3.90 3.11
N VAL A 154 -12.32 -4.48 4.16
CA VAL A 154 -11.53 -3.75 5.15
C VAL A 154 -10.12 -4.31 5.17
N SER A 155 -9.12 -3.49 5.48
CA SER A 155 -7.74 -3.99 5.59
C SER A 155 -7.64 -5.06 6.68
N ALA A 156 -6.95 -6.16 6.41
CA ALA A 156 -6.69 -7.19 7.41
C ALA A 156 -5.73 -6.72 8.52
N SER A 157 -5.05 -5.60 8.32
CA SER A 157 -4.22 -4.95 9.35
C SER A 157 -5.03 -4.06 10.31
N HIS A 158 -6.34 -3.91 10.10
CA HIS A 158 -7.20 -3.09 10.93
C HIS A 158 -8.07 -3.96 11.84
N GLU A 159 -8.02 -3.73 13.15
CA GLU A 159 -8.70 -4.59 14.14
C GLU A 159 -10.23 -4.35 14.20
N GLU A 160 -10.71 -3.10 14.22
CA GLU A 160 -12.16 -2.78 14.17
C GLU A 160 -12.45 -1.40 13.54
N GLY A 161 -13.48 -1.30 12.69
CA GLY A 161 -13.98 0.00 12.20
C GLY A 161 -13.12 0.67 11.12
N GLY A 162 -12.32 -0.12 10.40
CA GLY A 162 -11.43 0.36 9.34
C GLY A 162 -12.16 0.97 8.14
N TYR A 163 -11.40 1.65 7.29
CA TYR A 163 -11.94 2.24 6.07
C TYR A 163 -12.44 1.13 5.12
N VAL A 164 -13.63 1.31 4.55
CA VAL A 164 -14.22 0.36 3.61
C VAL A 164 -13.77 0.68 2.18
N TYR A 165 -13.06 -0.26 1.58
CA TYR A 165 -12.61 -0.22 0.20
C TYR A 165 -13.61 -0.95 -0.69
N MET A 166 -13.84 -0.42 -1.89
CA MET A 166 -14.75 -1.02 -2.87
C MET A 166 -13.93 -1.52 -4.06
N VAL A 167 -14.11 -2.79 -4.41
CA VAL A 167 -13.53 -3.41 -5.61
C VAL A 167 -14.64 -3.69 -6.61
N ASP A 168 -14.42 -3.31 -7.87
CA ASP A 168 -15.27 -3.64 -9.00
C ASP A 168 -15.00 -5.06 -9.49
N LEU A 169 -15.94 -5.96 -9.20
CA LEU A 169 -15.85 -7.37 -9.57
C LEU A 169 -15.97 -7.60 -11.08
N SER A 170 -16.49 -6.65 -11.86
CA SER A 170 -16.63 -6.83 -13.32
C SER A 170 -15.29 -6.86 -14.07
N THR A 171 -14.24 -6.30 -13.45
CA THR A 171 -12.87 -6.28 -13.96
C THR A 171 -11.92 -7.13 -13.11
N THR A 172 -12.45 -7.92 -12.17
CA THR A 172 -11.65 -8.67 -11.20
C THR A 172 -11.50 -10.12 -11.61
N PHE A 173 -10.30 -10.66 -11.45
CA PHE A 173 -10.04 -12.10 -11.46
C PHE A 173 -9.99 -12.63 -10.02
N LEU A 174 -10.98 -13.43 -9.64
CA LEU A 174 -11.03 -14.12 -8.35
C LEU A 174 -10.42 -15.51 -8.49
N HIS A 175 -9.50 -15.88 -7.61
CA HIS A 175 -8.91 -17.21 -7.60
C HIS A 175 -8.59 -17.70 -6.18
N ASP A 176 -8.36 -19.00 -6.02
CA ASP A 176 -7.84 -19.58 -4.77
C ASP A 176 -6.31 -19.61 -4.75
N GLY A 177 -5.71 -20.08 -3.65
CA GLY A 177 -4.25 -20.18 -3.52
C GLY A 177 -3.54 -21.08 -4.56
N SER A 178 -4.28 -21.85 -5.37
CA SER A 178 -3.73 -22.62 -6.49
C SER A 178 -3.77 -21.87 -7.84
N GLY A 179 -4.35 -20.67 -7.87
CA GLY A 179 -4.64 -19.91 -9.10
C GLY A 179 -5.90 -20.38 -9.82
N THR A 180 -6.71 -21.25 -9.21
CA THR A 180 -7.96 -21.71 -9.81
C THR A 180 -9.03 -20.66 -9.62
N ALA A 181 -9.75 -20.32 -10.70
CA ALA A 181 -10.82 -19.34 -10.66
C ALA A 181 -11.90 -19.70 -9.61
N VAL A 182 -12.31 -18.71 -8.85
CA VAL A 182 -13.32 -18.79 -7.78
C VAL A 182 -14.55 -17.99 -8.21
N ASP A 183 -15.74 -18.55 -7.96
CA ASP A 183 -16.98 -17.84 -8.25
C ASP A 183 -17.27 -16.81 -7.14
N CYS A 184 -17.77 -15.63 -7.52
CA CYS A 184 -18.14 -14.58 -6.56
C CYS A 184 -19.07 -15.09 -5.44
N THR A 185 -19.99 -16.01 -5.76
CA THR A 185 -20.92 -16.60 -4.79
C THR A 185 -20.25 -17.50 -3.75
N GLN A 186 -18.93 -17.72 -3.86
CA GLN A 186 -18.13 -18.47 -2.89
C GLN A 186 -17.47 -17.56 -1.85
N LEU A 187 -17.42 -16.24 -2.06
CA LEU A 187 -16.90 -15.30 -1.07
C LEU A 187 -17.88 -15.14 0.10
N ARG A 188 -17.37 -15.07 1.32
CA ARG A 188 -18.12 -14.87 2.55
C ARG A 188 -17.52 -13.72 3.35
N ALA A 189 -18.38 -13.01 4.09
CA ALA A 189 -17.91 -12.03 5.06
C ALA A 189 -16.94 -12.70 6.06
N GLY A 190 -15.78 -12.07 6.26
CA GLY A 190 -14.68 -12.59 7.08
C GLY A 190 -13.63 -13.39 6.30
N ASP A 191 -13.88 -13.75 5.03
CA ASP A 191 -12.84 -14.39 4.20
C ASP A 191 -11.63 -13.46 4.09
N ARG A 192 -10.44 -14.02 4.29
CA ARG A 192 -9.19 -13.30 4.08
C ARG A 192 -8.78 -13.43 2.62
N ILE A 193 -8.39 -12.30 2.04
CA ILE A 193 -8.00 -12.22 0.64
C ILE A 193 -6.73 -11.38 0.48
N HIS A 194 -5.94 -11.72 -0.51
CA HIS A 194 -4.86 -10.90 -1.04
C HIS A 194 -5.38 -10.14 -2.26
N VAL A 195 -5.11 -8.84 -2.34
CA VAL A 195 -5.61 -7.96 -3.40
C VAL A 195 -4.44 -7.25 -4.06
N GLU A 196 -4.32 -7.42 -5.38
CA GLU A 196 -3.51 -6.58 -6.26
C GLU A 196 -4.45 -5.83 -7.22
N ALA A 197 -4.48 -4.50 -7.20
CA ALA A 197 -5.49 -3.75 -7.97
C ALA A 197 -5.04 -2.37 -8.42
N THR A 198 -5.74 -1.81 -9.41
CA THR A 198 -5.56 -0.40 -9.80
C THR A 198 -6.56 0.48 -9.05
N SER A 199 -6.05 1.47 -8.31
CA SER A 199 -6.84 2.47 -7.58
C SER A 199 -7.33 3.59 -8.50
N GLN A 200 -8.61 3.91 -8.40
CA GLN A 200 -9.27 4.96 -9.16
C GLN A 200 -9.35 6.28 -8.38
N PRO A 201 -9.50 7.44 -9.05
CA PRO A 201 -9.63 8.74 -8.38
C PRO A 201 -10.83 8.84 -7.43
N ASP A 202 -11.89 8.08 -7.67
CA ASP A 202 -13.05 7.99 -6.79
C ASP A 202 -12.80 7.14 -5.53
N GLY A 203 -11.66 6.46 -5.46
CA GLY A 203 -11.24 5.61 -4.34
C GLY A 203 -11.64 4.13 -4.48
N SER A 204 -12.29 3.75 -5.58
CA SER A 204 -12.55 2.34 -5.91
C SER A 204 -11.30 1.64 -6.46
N PHE A 205 -11.35 0.32 -6.51
CA PHE A 205 -10.32 -0.54 -7.09
C PHE A 205 -10.89 -1.33 -8.27
N THR A 206 -10.10 -1.45 -9.33
CA THR A 206 -10.47 -2.08 -10.61
C THR A 206 -9.28 -2.89 -11.14
N ASN A 207 -9.51 -3.72 -12.17
CA ASN A 207 -8.48 -4.60 -12.75
C ASN A 207 -7.76 -5.39 -11.65
N ALA A 208 -8.54 -5.93 -10.72
CA ALA A 208 -8.00 -6.57 -9.53
C ALA A 208 -7.69 -8.04 -9.80
N ASP A 209 -6.58 -8.51 -9.26
CA ASP A 209 -6.27 -9.91 -9.07
C ASP A 209 -6.43 -10.20 -7.57
N VAL A 210 -7.34 -11.13 -7.24
CA VAL A 210 -7.76 -11.38 -5.86
C VAL A 210 -7.62 -12.86 -5.53
N GLY A 211 -6.65 -13.15 -4.67
CA GLY A 211 -6.39 -14.48 -4.14
C GLY A 211 -7.13 -14.71 -2.82
N VAL A 212 -7.99 -15.73 -2.77
CA VAL A 212 -8.76 -16.08 -1.57
C VAL A 212 -7.99 -17.08 -0.72
N GLU A 213 -7.68 -16.70 0.52
CA GLU A 213 -7.12 -17.59 1.54
C GLU A 213 -8.28 -18.38 2.18
N ARG A 214 -8.50 -19.61 1.72
CA ARG A 214 -9.45 -20.50 2.41
C ARG A 214 -8.80 -21.04 3.69
N GLY A 215 -9.38 -20.67 4.84
CA GLY A 215 -9.08 -21.26 6.14
C GLY A 215 -9.58 -22.69 6.28
#